data_AF-A0A0M2U2G4-F1
#
_entry.id   AF-A0A0M2U2G4-F1
#
_cell.length_a   1.000
_cell.length_b   1.000
_cell.length_c   1.000
_cell.angle_alpha   90.00
_cell.angle_beta   90.00
_cell.angle_gamma   90.00
#
_symmetry.space_group_name_H-M   'P 1'
#
loop_
_entity.id
_entity.type
_entity.pdbx_description
1 polymer ?
#
loop_
_entity_poly.entity_id
_entity_poly.type
_entity_poly.pdbx_seq_one_letter_code
_entity_poly.pdbx_strand_id
1 'polypeptide(L)' 'MTLRHTGASPERRQRPMNSDELELLMAAMKEAGGNRTRAAKILGISRSSLYYKLNKYSWELGWRDDSK' A
#
# COMPACT_ATOMS: atom_id res chain seq x y z
N MET A 1 27.64 -35.31 12.22
CA MET A 1 26.17 -35.15 12.27
C MET A 1 25.80 -33.92 11.46
N THR A 2 25.18 -34.07 10.30
CA THR A 2 24.86 -32.98 9.36
C THR A 2 23.54 -32.31 9.77
N LEU A 3 23.61 -31.10 10.33
CA LEU A 3 22.39 -30.34 10.61
C LEU A 3 22.00 -29.54 9.35
N ARG A 4 20.92 -30.00 8.74
CA ARG A 4 20.25 -29.44 7.58
C ARG A 4 19.41 -28.24 8.03
N HIS A 5 19.85 -27.03 7.70
CA HIS A 5 19.01 -25.84 7.82
C HIS A 5 18.30 -25.60 6.49
N THR A 6 17.06 -26.07 6.45
CA THR A 6 16.09 -25.75 5.39
C THR A 6 15.50 -24.39 5.72
N GLY A 7 15.39 -23.49 4.74
CA GLY A 7 14.57 -22.27 4.87
C GLY A 7 15.18 -21.04 4.22
N ALA A 8 15.14 -20.98 2.89
CA ALA A 8 15.16 -19.70 2.20
C ALA A 8 13.88 -18.92 2.59
N SER A 9 13.96 -18.11 3.63
CA SER A 9 12.99 -17.05 3.88
C SER A 9 13.66 -15.78 3.36
N PRO A 10 13.27 -15.26 2.18
CA PRO A 10 13.82 -14.00 1.70
C PRO A 10 13.39 -12.95 2.72
N GLU A 11 14.39 -12.47 3.43
CA GLU A 11 14.51 -11.13 3.98
C GLU A 11 13.32 -10.28 3.57
N ARG A 12 12.38 -10.14 4.52
CA ARG A 12 11.25 -9.21 4.44
C ARG A 12 11.89 -7.84 4.39
N ARG A 13 12.30 -7.43 3.18
CA ARG A 13 13.01 -6.21 2.86
C ARG A 13 12.14 -5.10 3.41
N GLN A 14 12.46 -4.65 4.60
CA GLN A 14 11.89 -3.44 5.17
C GLN A 14 12.44 -2.32 4.30
N ARG A 15 11.77 -2.12 3.17
CA ARG A 15 12.07 -1.06 2.22
C ARG A 15 11.80 0.25 2.95
N PRO A 16 12.70 1.24 2.84
CA PRO A 16 12.57 2.50 3.55
C PRO A 16 11.19 3.10 3.28
N MET A 17 10.61 3.53 4.37
CA MET A 17 9.22 3.92 4.49
C MET A 17 8.97 5.24 3.73
N ASN A 18 7.87 5.26 2.98
CA ASN A 18 6.96 6.40 2.71
C ASN A 18 6.88 7.05 1.31
N SER A 19 7.85 6.91 0.39
CA SER A 19 7.73 7.57 -0.94
C SER A 19 7.15 6.66 -2.02
N ASP A 20 7.74 5.48 -2.26
CA ASP A 20 7.28 4.57 -3.31
C ASP A 20 5.83 4.13 -3.10
N GLU A 21 5.45 3.94 -1.83
CA GLU A 21 4.12 3.45 -1.48
C GLU A 21 3.03 4.51 -1.65
N LEU A 22 3.33 5.77 -1.35
CA LEU A 22 2.44 6.90 -1.64
C LEU A 22 2.28 7.08 -3.15
N GLU A 23 3.39 7.01 -3.90
CA GLU A 23 3.38 7.15 -5.36
C GLU A 23 2.55 6.04 -6.02
N LEU A 24 2.71 4.79 -5.57
CA LEU A 24 1.87 3.67 -5.99
C LEU A 24 0.38 3.91 -5.67
N LEU A 25 0.08 4.41 -4.47
CA LEU A 25 -1.29 4.72 -4.06
C LEU A 25 -1.91 5.81 -4.94
N MET A 26 -1.16 6.88 -5.20
CA MET A 26 -1.58 8.00 -6.05
C MET A 26 -1.74 7.57 -7.50
N ALA A 27 -0.81 6.79 -8.05
CA ALA A 27 -0.90 6.25 -9.41
C ALA A 27 -2.15 5.38 -9.57
N ALA A 28 -2.39 4.47 -8.63
CA ALA A 28 -3.58 3.61 -8.65
C ALA A 28 -4.87 4.40 -8.45
N MET A 29 -4.88 5.44 -7.61
CA MET A 29 -6.03 6.34 -7.42
C MET A 29 -6.32 7.16 -8.67
N LYS A 30 -5.28 7.65 -9.34
CA LYS A 30 -5.37 8.41 -10.61
C LYS A 30 -5.92 7.52 -11.73
N GLU A 31 -5.40 6.30 -11.85
CA GLU A 31 -5.87 5.32 -12.83
C GLU A 31 -7.29 4.83 -12.52
N ALA A 32 -7.64 4.73 -11.24
CA ALA A 32 -8.99 4.43 -10.79
C ALA A 32 -9.96 5.61 -10.93
N GLY A 33 -9.49 6.82 -11.26
CA GLY A 33 -10.30 8.03 -11.34
C GLY A 33 -10.98 8.41 -10.01
N GLY A 34 -10.29 8.19 -8.89
CA GLY A 34 -10.85 8.44 -7.54
C GLY A 34 -11.67 7.27 -6.96
N ASN A 35 -11.82 6.16 -7.70
CA ASN A 35 -12.51 4.99 -7.17
C ASN A 35 -11.58 4.12 -6.31
N ARG A 36 -11.66 4.31 -4.99
CA ARG A 36 -10.87 3.55 -3.98
C ARG A 36 -10.97 2.04 -4.15
N THR A 37 -12.15 1.51 -4.53
CA THR A 37 -12.31 0.06 -4.75
C THR A 37 -11.56 -0.43 -5.98
N ARG A 38 -11.51 0.37 -7.06
CA ARG A 38 -10.72 0.05 -8.25
C ARG A 38 -9.23 0.20 -7.97
N ALA A 39 -8.80 1.23 -7.23
CA ALA A 39 -7.41 1.42 -6.84
C ALA A 39 -6.87 0.22 -6.02
N ALA A 40 -7.66 -0.31 -5.07
CA ALA A 40 -7.30 -1.50 -4.32
C ALA A 40 -7.09 -2.73 -5.23
N LYS A 41 -7.96 -2.91 -6.24
CA LYS A 41 -7.84 -3.99 -7.22
C LYS A 41 -6.61 -3.84 -8.10
N ILE A 42 -6.29 -2.62 -8.56
CA ILE A 42 -5.11 -2.31 -9.37
C ILE A 42 -3.83 -2.62 -8.59
N LEU A 43 -3.80 -2.26 -7.30
CA LEU A 43 -2.67 -2.53 -6.40
C LEU A 43 -2.59 -3.99 -5.94
N GLY A 44 -3.60 -4.82 -6.22
CA GLY A 44 -3.66 -6.21 -5.75
C GLY A 44 -3.77 -6.33 -4.22
N ILE A 45 -4.28 -5.29 -3.54
CA ILE A 45 -4.43 -5.28 -2.08
C ILE A 45 -5.90 -5.31 -1.66
N SER A 46 -6.15 -5.73 -0.43
CA SER A 46 -7.47 -5.66 0.17
C SER A 46 -7.93 -4.21 0.36
N ARG A 47 -9.23 -3.97 0.20
CA ARG A 47 -9.87 -2.65 0.46
C ARG A 47 -9.49 -2.09 1.83
N SER A 48 -9.46 -2.94 2.86
CA SER A 48 -9.10 -2.56 4.23
C SER A 48 -7.66 -2.06 4.34
N SER A 49 -6.73 -2.71 3.64
CA SER A 49 -5.32 -2.30 3.59
C SER A 49 -5.16 -0.97 2.84
N LEU A 50 -5.90 -0.78 1.74
CA LEU A 50 -5.94 0.50 1.05
C LEU A 50 -6.46 1.60 1.98
N TYR A 51 -7.57 1.37 2.68
CA TYR A 51 -8.16 2.33 3.63
C TYR A 51 -7.19 2.71 4.74
N TYR A 52 -6.48 1.74 5.33
CA TYR A 52 -5.50 2.03 6.36
C TYR A 52 -4.38 2.95 5.86
N LYS A 53 -3.85 2.66 4.67
CA LYS A 53 -2.82 3.49 4.02
C LYS A 53 -3.36 4.88 3.69
N LEU A 54 -4.52 4.96 3.05
CA LEU A 54 -5.16 6.23 2.68
C LEU A 54 -5.48 7.10 3.90
N ASN A 55 -5.98 6.51 4.98
CA ASN A 55 -6.27 7.23 6.22
C ASN A 55 -4.99 7.77 6.85
N LYS A 56 -3.91 6.96 6.87
CA LYS A 56 -2.61 7.40 7.33
C LYS A 56 -2.12 8.62 6.53
N TYR A 57 -2.13 8.52 5.20
CA TYR A 57 -1.70 9.62 4.34
C TYR A 57 -2.63 10.83 4.35
N SER A 58 -3.94 10.65 4.53
CA SER A 58 -4.91 11.75 4.65
C SER A 58 -4.65 12.58 5.92
N TRP A 59 -4.30 11.93 7.03
CA TRP A 59 -3.88 12.61 8.25
C TRP A 59 -2.53 13.32 8.09
N GLU A 60 -1.58 12.72 7.38
CA GLU A 60 -0.25 13.32 7.17
C GLU A 60 -0.25 14.45 6.14
N LEU A 61 -1.12 14.41 5.12
CA LEU A 61 -1.21 15.41 4.04
C LEU A 61 -2.34 16.44 4.23
N GLY A 62 -3.18 16.30 5.25
CA GLY A 62 -4.37 17.15 5.43
C GLY A 62 -5.36 17.04 4.27
N TRP A 63 -5.36 15.90 3.55
CA TRP A 63 -6.21 15.69 2.38
C TRP A 63 -7.66 15.48 2.84
N ARG A 64 -8.48 16.53 2.74
CA ARG A 64 -9.94 16.44 2.91
C ARG A 64 -10.52 15.71 1.71
N ASP A 65 -11.00 14.49 1.94
CA ASP A 65 -11.89 13.78 1.02
C ASP A 65 -13.23 14.54 0.97
N ASP A 66 -13.36 15.48 0.03
CA ASP A 66 -14.58 16.30 -0.16
C ASP A 66 -15.70 15.52 -0.91
N SER A 67 -15.67 14.18 -0.88
CA SER A 67 -16.75 13.37 -1.44
C SER A 67 -17.90 13.29 -0.44
N LYS A 68 -18.75 14.31 -0.43
CA LYS A 68 -20.12 14.19 0.08
C LYS A 68 -21.13 14.65 -0.96
#